data_AF-A0A5C8TC49-F1
#
_entry.id   AF-A0A5C8TC49-F1
#
_cell.length_a   1.000
_cell.length_b   1.000
_cell.length_c   1.000
_cell.angle_alpha   90.00
_cell.angle_beta   90.00
_cell.angle_gamma   90.00
#
_symmetry.space_group_name_H-M   'P 1'
#
loop_
_entity.id
_entity.type
_entity.pdbx_description
1 polymer ?
#
loop_
_entity_poly.entity_id
_entity_poly.type
_entity_poly.pdbx_seq_one_letter_code
_entity_poly.pdbx_strand_id
1 'polypeptide(L)'
;MTRTSSAQFPSPVRRATPRVTVLGASALLALGLAACNPRQVAAPTPPVPEVGFVTVTPQAIPYLRDLPGRVAPMRIAEVRSRVSGLVVKRLFEQGSQVKEGDILYKIDPAPFEVELASAEAVLARHEAALVLARQQADRLETLLTRATASQAQYDAAFAGKKQAEAEVAGAKAARDRAQLNLGWTDVRAPITGRIGRALLTEGTLIEPGSTGALATIQQLDPIYVDITQSVGELNRLRRDLASGELARLEDNTANVHLIMDDNSLYPLAGRLLFSDVTADPSTGQVTLRVQFPNPHDELFPGMYVRARIKQGIDSDAIAVPQQAIQRTEDGRAEVWLVRADDTVMRQPVEVGPVVGQNWLIRDGLKAGERVIVDGVQKITAGVKVKPLDQTPLHGEESPKHDADEAPDAAGDQKPSDQKSSDQKPSDQKLGDQKLGDQKPGDKAQVAPRAAAVNRH
;
A
#
# COMPACT_ATOMS: atom_id res chain seq x y z
N MET A 1 40.81 -23.41 58.58
CA MET A 1 40.84 -23.38 60.06
C MET A 1 39.53 -22.77 60.51
N THR A 2 38.71 -23.31 61.43
CA THR A 2 38.74 -24.52 62.30
C THR A 2 37.28 -24.99 62.46
N ARG A 3 36.91 -26.27 62.32
CA ARG A 3 37.18 -27.48 63.15
C ARG A 3 36.17 -27.62 64.32
N THR A 4 35.58 -28.83 64.44
CA THR A 4 34.78 -29.36 65.60
C THR A 4 33.44 -28.66 65.91
N SER A 5 32.46 -29.29 66.58
CA SER A 5 32.50 -30.58 67.31
C SER A 5 31.29 -31.48 67.05
N SER A 6 31.52 -32.80 67.19
CA SER A 6 30.50 -33.83 67.32
C SER A 6 30.03 -33.99 68.78
N ALA A 7 28.85 -34.60 68.97
CA ALA A 7 28.35 -35.19 70.21
C ALA A 7 27.48 -36.42 69.88
N GLN A 8 27.24 -37.32 70.85
CA GLN A 8 26.85 -38.72 70.60
C GLN A 8 25.99 -39.28 71.76
N PHE A 9 25.55 -40.55 71.66
CA PHE A 9 24.87 -41.38 72.69
C PHE A 9 23.37 -41.12 72.96
N PRO A 10 22.63 -42.06 73.61
CA PRO A 10 22.80 -43.53 73.68
C PRO A 10 21.52 -44.33 73.34
N SER A 11 21.63 -45.67 73.29
CA SER A 11 20.51 -46.62 73.31
C SER A 11 20.48 -47.47 74.59
N PRO A 12 19.31 -47.95 75.07
CA PRO A 12 19.24 -48.93 76.17
C PRO A 12 18.45 -50.22 75.85
N VAL A 13 19.19 -51.33 75.70
CA VAL A 13 19.06 -52.64 76.39
C VAL A 13 17.67 -53.30 76.65
N ARG A 14 17.59 -54.60 76.34
CA ARG A 14 16.47 -55.54 76.63
C ARG A 14 16.32 -55.95 78.11
N ARG A 15 15.10 -56.35 78.53
CA ARG A 15 14.76 -57.42 79.51
C ARG A 15 13.22 -57.66 79.58
N ALA A 16 12.72 -58.68 80.27
CA ALA A 16 12.50 -60.06 79.76
C ALA A 16 11.70 -60.93 80.78
N THR A 17 10.59 -61.57 80.34
CA THR A 17 9.85 -62.70 81.03
C THR A 17 9.23 -62.41 82.42
N PRO A 18 8.34 -63.26 83.03
CA PRO A 18 7.81 -64.62 82.70
C PRO A 18 6.33 -64.64 82.22
N ARG A 19 5.79 -65.67 81.52
CA ARG A 19 5.30 -67.02 81.96
C ARG A 19 4.24 -66.95 83.10
N VAL A 20 3.09 -67.64 83.08
CA VAL A 20 2.92 -69.13 83.12
C VAL A 20 1.47 -69.57 82.73
N THR A 21 1.33 -70.58 81.84
CA THR A 21 0.13 -71.45 81.55
C THR A 21 -1.21 -70.79 81.14
N VAL A 22 -2.19 -71.44 80.48
CA VAL A 22 -2.56 -72.88 80.35
C VAL A 22 -2.83 -73.28 78.88
N LEU A 23 -2.41 -74.50 78.49
CA LEU A 23 -2.84 -75.18 77.24
C LEU A 23 -4.20 -75.85 77.48
N GLY A 24 -5.15 -75.78 76.53
CA GLY A 24 -6.41 -76.54 76.71
C GLY A 24 -7.52 -76.48 75.66
N ALA A 25 -7.44 -75.68 74.59
CA ALA A 25 -8.58 -75.50 73.65
C ALA A 25 -8.23 -75.58 72.14
N SER A 26 -6.97 -75.82 71.80
CA SER A 26 -6.41 -75.56 70.45
C SER A 26 -6.76 -76.59 69.36
N ALA A 27 -7.80 -77.41 69.52
CA ALA A 27 -8.07 -78.57 68.66
C ALA A 27 -9.48 -78.60 68.02
N LEU A 28 -10.42 -77.75 68.45
CA LEU A 28 -11.83 -77.79 67.98
C LEU A 28 -12.27 -76.56 67.18
N LEU A 29 -11.48 -75.49 67.13
CA LEU A 29 -11.77 -74.29 66.32
C LEU A 29 -11.17 -74.35 64.89
N ALA A 30 -10.36 -75.37 64.60
CA ALA A 30 -9.63 -75.51 63.33
C ALA A 30 -10.49 -75.94 62.13
N LEU A 31 -11.73 -76.42 62.36
CA LEU A 31 -12.64 -76.87 61.30
C LEU A 31 -13.56 -75.75 60.74
N GLY A 32 -13.53 -74.55 61.32
CA GLY A 32 -14.49 -73.48 60.98
C GLY A 32 -14.12 -72.56 59.80
N LEU A 33 -12.88 -72.60 59.29
CA LEU A 33 -12.35 -71.58 58.37
C LEU A 33 -12.24 -72.04 56.89
N ALA A 34 -12.57 -73.30 56.58
CA ALA A 34 -12.42 -73.86 55.23
C ALA A 34 -13.58 -73.51 54.26
N ALA A 35 -14.26 -72.37 54.45
CA ALA A 35 -15.50 -72.02 53.74
C ALA A 35 -15.51 -70.62 53.08
N CYS A 36 -14.45 -69.83 53.18
CA CYS A 36 -14.34 -68.54 52.48
C CYS A 36 -13.59 -68.68 51.16
N ASN A 37 -14.33 -68.82 50.06
CA ASN A 37 -13.79 -68.77 48.69
C ASN A 37 -13.91 -67.33 48.13
N PRO A 38 -12.81 -66.54 48.07
CA PRO A 38 -12.85 -65.19 47.52
C PRO A 38 -13.01 -65.24 46.01
N ARG A 39 -14.27 -65.28 45.56
CA ARG A 39 -14.67 -65.18 44.16
C ARG A 39 -14.00 -63.95 43.54
N GLN A 40 -13.04 -64.15 42.64
CA GLN A 40 -12.37 -63.07 41.92
C GLN A 40 -13.41 -62.27 41.13
N VAL A 41 -13.79 -61.11 41.67
CA VAL A 41 -14.49 -60.08 40.91
C VAL A 41 -13.48 -59.58 39.88
N ALA A 42 -13.79 -59.76 38.60
CA ALA A 42 -12.97 -59.18 37.53
C ALA A 42 -12.87 -57.67 37.78
N ALA A 43 -11.65 -57.13 37.76
CA ALA A 43 -11.46 -55.69 37.86
C ALA A 43 -12.32 -55.00 36.78
N PRO A 44 -13.11 -53.97 37.12
CA PRO A 44 -13.93 -53.29 36.13
C PRO A 44 -13.03 -52.75 35.04
N THR A 45 -13.29 -53.16 33.79
CA THR A 45 -12.54 -52.69 32.62
C THR A 45 -12.53 -51.17 32.66
N PRO A 46 -11.36 -50.51 32.66
CA PRO A 46 -11.31 -49.05 32.76
C PRO A 46 -12.12 -48.45 31.59
N PRO A 47 -13.01 -47.48 31.86
CA PRO A 47 -13.85 -46.90 30.82
C PRO A 47 -12.94 -46.27 29.76
N VAL A 48 -13.15 -46.67 28.50
CA VAL A 48 -12.40 -46.15 27.35
C VAL A 48 -12.54 -44.63 27.33
N PRO A 49 -11.45 -43.85 27.46
CA PRO A 49 -11.55 -42.41 27.55
C PRO A 49 -12.10 -41.83 26.25
N GLU A 50 -13.15 -41.02 26.39
CA GLU A 50 -13.71 -40.24 25.30
C GLU A 50 -12.84 -39.00 25.05
N VAL A 51 -12.53 -38.74 23.78
CA VAL A 51 -11.68 -37.62 23.34
C VAL A 51 -12.32 -36.89 22.17
N GLY A 52 -12.22 -35.56 22.19
CA GLY A 52 -12.64 -34.73 21.06
C GLY A 52 -11.56 -34.68 20.00
N PHE A 53 -11.89 -35.00 18.75
CA PHE A 53 -10.97 -34.86 17.61
C PHE A 53 -11.56 -33.96 16.53
N VAL A 54 -10.68 -33.34 15.74
CA VAL A 54 -11.00 -32.62 14.50
C VAL A 54 -10.34 -33.36 13.34
N THR A 55 -11.05 -33.50 12.22
CA THR A 55 -10.47 -34.07 10.99
C THR A 55 -9.69 -32.99 10.25
N VAL A 56 -8.40 -33.22 10.01
CA VAL A 56 -7.55 -32.31 9.25
C VAL A 56 -8.02 -32.21 7.79
N THR A 57 -8.39 -31.01 7.37
CA THR A 57 -8.77 -30.68 6.00
C THR A 57 -7.84 -29.58 5.46
N PRO A 58 -7.32 -29.69 4.23
CA PRO A 58 -6.64 -28.57 3.57
C PRO A 58 -7.62 -27.42 3.37
N GLN A 59 -7.17 -26.19 3.64
CA GLN A 59 -7.97 -24.98 3.46
C GLN A 59 -7.11 -23.92 2.77
N ALA A 60 -7.60 -23.36 1.65
CA ALA A 60 -6.86 -22.37 0.89
C ALA A 60 -6.70 -21.05 1.68
N ILE A 61 -5.54 -20.84 2.31
CA ILE A 61 -5.25 -19.68 3.15
C ILE A 61 -4.36 -18.69 2.38
N PRO A 62 -4.77 -17.42 2.23
CA PRO A 62 -3.94 -16.40 1.61
C PRO A 62 -2.75 -16.05 2.51
N TYR A 63 -1.53 -16.19 2.00
CA TYR A 63 -0.31 -15.83 2.72
C TYR A 63 -0.17 -14.30 2.75
N LEU A 64 -0.71 -13.71 3.81
CA LEU A 64 -0.75 -12.27 4.09
C LEU A 64 0.51 -11.85 4.84
N ARG A 65 1.14 -10.77 4.39
CA ARG A 65 2.37 -10.21 4.97
C ARG A 65 2.21 -8.71 5.20
N ASP A 66 2.30 -8.30 6.46
CA ASP A 66 2.35 -6.87 6.82
C ASP A 66 3.81 -6.41 6.82
N LEU A 67 4.17 -5.55 5.86
CA LEU A 67 5.52 -5.01 5.70
C LEU A 67 5.58 -3.53 6.10
N PRO A 68 6.68 -3.06 6.72
CA PRO A 68 6.85 -1.65 7.07
C PRO A 68 7.05 -0.78 5.82
N GLY A 69 6.45 0.41 5.80
CA GLY A 69 6.61 1.36 4.71
C GLY A 69 6.55 2.82 5.14
N ARG A 70 6.95 3.70 4.22
CA ARG A 70 6.91 5.16 4.35
C ARG A 70 6.15 5.77 3.19
N VAL A 71 5.25 6.69 3.51
CA VAL A 71 4.55 7.49 2.49
C VAL A 71 5.52 8.49 1.86
N ALA A 72 5.53 8.57 0.53
CA ALA A 72 6.39 9.44 -0.26
C ALA A 72 5.57 10.15 -1.36
N PRO A 73 5.78 11.46 -1.63
CA PRO A 73 5.01 12.19 -2.63
C PRO A 73 5.37 11.70 -4.04
N MET A 74 4.43 11.74 -4.98
CA MET A 74 4.68 11.28 -6.36
C MET A 74 5.75 12.13 -7.06
N ARG A 75 5.73 13.44 -6.80
CA ARG A 75 6.70 14.41 -7.29
C ARG A 75 7.02 15.42 -6.19
N ILE A 76 8.29 15.81 -6.11
CA ILE A 76 8.77 16.94 -5.33
C ILE A 76 9.35 17.95 -6.31
N ALA A 77 8.95 19.21 -6.21
CA ALA A 77 9.60 20.29 -6.93
C ALA A 77 9.99 21.41 -5.96
N GLU A 78 11.28 21.72 -5.90
CA GLU A 78 11.79 22.88 -5.19
C GLU A 78 11.68 24.11 -6.08
N VAL A 79 10.89 25.08 -5.65
CA VAL A 79 10.73 26.36 -6.34
C VAL A 79 11.97 27.19 -6.04
N ARG A 80 12.79 27.45 -7.06
CA ARG A 80 14.04 28.22 -6.97
C ARG A 80 13.99 29.37 -7.97
N SER A 81 14.56 30.53 -7.62
CA SER A 81 14.68 31.63 -8.58
C SER A 81 15.76 31.33 -9.62
N ARG A 82 15.60 31.90 -10.81
CA ARG A 82 16.64 31.95 -11.86
C ARG A 82 17.36 33.30 -11.91
N VAL A 83 16.81 34.31 -11.24
CA VAL A 83 17.32 35.69 -11.23
C VAL A 83 17.48 36.19 -9.79
N SER A 84 18.52 37.00 -9.56
CA SER A 84 18.73 37.72 -8.30
C SER A 84 17.85 38.97 -8.23
N GLY A 85 17.32 39.30 -7.06
CA GLY A 85 16.49 40.49 -6.86
C GLY A 85 15.70 40.46 -5.55
N LEU A 86 15.02 41.55 -5.25
CA LEU A 86 14.18 41.68 -4.05
C LEU A 86 12.85 40.95 -4.24
N VAL A 87 12.43 40.13 -3.27
CA VAL A 87 11.08 39.55 -3.25
C VAL A 87 10.08 40.65 -2.87
N VAL A 88 9.34 41.16 -3.85
CA VAL A 88 8.32 42.20 -3.67
C VAL A 88 7.06 41.64 -3.01
N LYS A 89 6.60 40.46 -3.45
CA LYS A 89 5.36 39.86 -2.94
C LYS A 89 5.32 38.33 -3.05
N ARG A 90 4.68 37.68 -2.07
CA ARG A 90 4.24 36.28 -2.12
C ARG A 90 2.77 36.22 -2.53
N LEU A 91 2.44 35.36 -3.48
CA LEU A 91 1.11 35.28 -4.10
C LEU A 91 0.36 33.98 -3.80
N PHE A 92 0.88 33.16 -2.87
CA PHE A 92 0.22 31.94 -2.36
C PHE A 92 0.04 31.97 -0.84
N GLU A 93 -0.94 31.20 -0.38
CA GLU A 93 -1.16 30.83 1.02
C GLU A 93 -0.38 29.56 1.36
N GLN A 94 0.31 29.53 2.50
CA GLN A 94 1.16 28.40 2.87
C GLN A 94 0.30 27.17 3.18
N GLY A 95 0.65 26.00 2.63
CA GLY A 95 -0.14 24.79 2.78
C GLY A 95 -1.30 24.64 1.77
N SER A 96 -1.55 25.62 0.89
CA SER A 96 -2.62 25.53 -0.10
C SER A 96 -2.28 24.61 -1.29
N GLN A 97 -3.28 24.31 -2.12
CA GLN A 97 -3.07 23.66 -3.42
C GLN A 97 -2.74 24.72 -4.48
N VAL A 98 -1.67 24.50 -5.24
CA VAL A 98 -1.25 25.34 -6.37
C VAL A 98 -1.23 24.54 -7.66
N LYS A 99 -1.49 25.20 -8.79
CA LYS A 99 -1.45 24.62 -10.14
C LYS A 99 -0.15 24.98 -10.84
N GLU A 100 0.26 24.13 -11.77
CA GLU A 100 1.37 24.40 -12.66
C GLU A 100 1.17 25.72 -13.44
N GLY A 101 2.16 26.61 -13.40
CA GLY A 101 2.11 27.95 -14.01
C GLY A 101 1.62 29.09 -13.10
N ASP A 102 1.00 28.78 -11.94
CA ASP A 102 0.59 29.79 -10.96
C ASP A 102 1.80 30.60 -10.44
N ILE A 103 1.65 31.91 -10.26
CA ILE A 103 2.72 32.78 -9.75
C ILE A 103 2.78 32.66 -8.22
N LEU A 104 3.95 32.32 -7.70
CA LEU A 104 4.17 32.07 -6.27
C LEU A 104 4.89 33.25 -5.59
N TYR A 105 5.91 33.79 -6.25
CA TYR A 105 6.64 34.97 -5.81
C TYR A 105 6.80 35.94 -6.97
N LYS A 106 6.69 37.24 -6.69
CA LYS A 106 7.12 38.29 -7.61
C LYS A 106 8.40 38.93 -7.09
N ILE A 107 9.46 38.82 -7.88
CA ILE A 107 10.71 39.56 -7.73
C ILE A 107 10.53 40.94 -8.36
N ASP A 108 11.28 41.94 -7.88
CA ASP A 108 11.28 43.30 -8.43
C ASP A 108 11.61 43.28 -9.94
N PRO A 109 10.67 43.68 -10.82
CA PRO A 109 10.89 43.67 -12.26
C PRO A 109 11.63 44.92 -12.76
N ALA A 110 11.69 46.01 -11.99
CA ALA A 110 12.16 47.31 -12.49
C ALA A 110 13.59 47.28 -13.11
N PRO A 111 14.58 46.56 -12.55
CA PRO A 111 15.89 46.42 -13.20
C PRO A 111 15.84 45.69 -14.55
N PHE A 112 14.93 44.72 -14.69
CA PHE A 112 14.79 43.89 -15.89
C PHE A 112 13.93 44.56 -16.97
N GLU A 113 12.95 45.36 -16.59
CA GLU A 113 12.20 46.25 -17.48
C GLU A 113 13.14 47.30 -18.13
N VAL A 114 14.10 47.82 -17.35
CA VAL A 114 15.15 48.73 -17.86
C VAL A 114 16.18 48.00 -18.74
N GLU A 115 16.59 46.75 -18.41
CA GLU A 115 17.44 45.94 -19.31
C GLU A 115 16.75 45.69 -20.66
N LEU A 116 15.45 45.34 -20.63
CA LEU A 116 14.65 45.09 -21.83
C LEU A 116 14.52 46.34 -22.70
N ALA A 117 14.12 47.48 -22.13
CA ALA A 117 13.99 48.74 -22.86
C ALA A 117 15.33 49.19 -23.50
N SER A 118 16.45 48.96 -22.81
CA SER A 118 17.80 49.20 -23.34
C SER A 118 18.11 48.29 -24.54
N ALA A 119 17.80 46.99 -24.43
CA ALA A 119 17.99 46.03 -25.52
C ALA A 119 17.09 46.31 -26.75
N GLU A 120 15.86 46.78 -26.53
CA GLU A 120 14.94 47.20 -27.60
C GLU A 120 15.44 48.46 -28.32
N ALA A 121 15.99 49.45 -27.60
CA ALA A 121 16.61 50.62 -28.21
C ALA A 121 17.85 50.25 -29.04
N VAL A 122 18.64 49.27 -28.61
CA VAL A 122 19.76 48.73 -29.39
C VAL A 122 19.28 47.99 -30.64
N LEU A 123 18.23 47.17 -30.54
CA LEU A 123 17.63 46.51 -31.70
C LEU A 123 17.13 47.52 -32.75
N ALA A 124 16.34 48.52 -32.34
CA ALA A 124 15.83 49.56 -33.23
C ALA A 124 16.95 50.32 -33.95
N ARG A 125 18.09 50.56 -33.29
CA ARG A 125 19.29 51.16 -33.91
C ARG A 125 19.88 50.30 -35.02
N HIS A 126 20.03 48.99 -34.80
CA HIS A 126 20.55 48.09 -35.83
C HIS A 126 19.54 47.84 -36.95
N GLU A 127 18.24 47.85 -36.66
CA GLU A 127 17.18 47.77 -37.69
C GLU A 127 17.20 49.00 -38.61
N ALA A 128 17.38 50.20 -38.05
CA ALA A 128 17.55 51.42 -38.85
C ALA A 128 18.84 51.38 -39.71
N ALA A 129 19.96 50.89 -39.17
CA ALA A 129 21.19 50.68 -39.94
C ALA A 129 21.01 49.64 -41.06
N LEU A 130 20.25 48.57 -40.81
CA LEU A 130 19.92 47.55 -41.82
C LEU A 130 19.02 48.10 -42.94
N VAL A 131 18.07 48.99 -42.64
CA VAL A 131 17.28 49.68 -43.68
C VAL A 131 18.19 50.47 -44.62
N LEU A 132 19.17 51.22 -44.09
CA LEU A 132 20.14 51.96 -44.90
C LEU A 132 21.03 51.02 -45.74
N ALA A 133 21.59 49.97 -45.11
CA ALA A 133 22.45 49.00 -45.79
C ALA A 133 21.72 48.23 -46.91
N ARG A 134 20.45 47.88 -46.69
CA ARG A 134 19.58 47.31 -47.73
C ARG A 134 19.38 48.28 -48.89
N GLN A 135 18.90 49.51 -48.62
CA GLN A 135 18.69 50.52 -49.66
C GLN A 135 19.96 50.85 -50.47
N GLN A 136 21.15 50.72 -49.88
CA GLN A 136 22.42 50.90 -50.59
C GLN A 136 22.76 49.70 -51.50
N ALA A 137 22.61 48.48 -51.00
CA ALA A 137 22.86 47.26 -51.78
C ALA A 137 21.86 47.13 -52.95
N ASP A 138 20.56 47.29 -52.69
CA ASP A 138 19.48 47.14 -53.69
C ASP A 138 19.60 48.20 -54.81
N ARG A 139 20.11 49.40 -54.47
CA ARG A 139 20.45 50.46 -55.42
C ARG A 139 21.66 50.10 -56.27
N LEU A 140 22.72 49.54 -55.66
CA LEU A 140 23.92 49.13 -56.39
C LEU A 140 23.67 47.90 -57.27
N GLU A 141 22.80 46.98 -56.85
CA GLU A 141 22.29 45.87 -57.67
C GLU A 141 21.64 46.43 -58.95
N THR A 142 20.72 47.38 -58.80
CA THR A 142 20.04 48.06 -59.92
C THR A 142 21.02 48.78 -60.87
N LEU A 143 22.10 49.38 -60.34
CA LEU A 143 23.13 50.05 -61.13
C LEU A 143 24.09 49.05 -61.82
N LEU A 144 24.38 47.92 -61.17
CA LEU A 144 25.19 46.82 -61.73
C LEU A 144 24.46 46.16 -62.90
N THR A 145 23.15 45.89 -62.78
CA THR A 145 22.32 45.37 -63.89
C THR A 145 22.30 46.33 -65.09
N ARG A 146 22.53 47.62 -64.86
CA ARG A 146 22.63 48.67 -65.91
C ARG A 146 24.07 48.91 -66.40
N ALA A 147 25.05 48.13 -65.92
CA ALA A 147 26.48 48.31 -66.18
C ALA A 147 27.05 49.70 -65.78
N THR A 148 26.46 50.32 -64.75
CA THR A 148 26.81 51.67 -64.26
C THR A 148 27.51 51.70 -62.89
N ALA A 149 27.64 50.56 -62.22
CA ALA A 149 28.44 50.37 -61.00
C ALA A 149 29.40 49.19 -61.18
N SER A 150 30.50 49.14 -60.42
CA SER A 150 31.45 48.02 -60.49
C SER A 150 31.01 46.86 -59.59
N GLN A 151 31.39 45.63 -59.98
CA GLN A 151 31.11 44.42 -59.18
C GLN A 151 31.61 44.58 -57.73
N ALA A 152 32.83 45.09 -57.53
CA ALA A 152 33.40 45.31 -56.21
C ALA A 152 32.63 46.31 -55.34
N GLN A 153 31.96 47.32 -55.93
CA GLN A 153 31.09 48.24 -55.20
C GLN A 153 29.80 47.54 -54.74
N TYR A 154 29.21 46.71 -55.59
CA TYR A 154 28.06 45.89 -55.22
C TYR A 154 28.42 44.85 -54.16
N ASP A 155 29.51 44.10 -54.33
CA ASP A 155 29.95 43.07 -53.39
C ASP A 155 30.20 43.65 -51.99
N ALA A 156 30.82 44.83 -51.89
CA ALA A 156 31.03 45.51 -50.61
C ALA A 156 29.72 45.96 -49.95
N ALA A 157 28.74 46.44 -50.74
CA ALA A 157 27.42 46.81 -50.23
C ALA A 157 26.57 45.58 -49.83
N PHE A 158 26.67 44.48 -50.58
CA PHE A 158 26.04 43.21 -50.23
C PHE A 158 26.64 42.61 -48.95
N ALA A 159 27.96 42.69 -48.78
CA ALA A 159 28.63 42.34 -47.52
C ALA A 159 28.18 43.23 -46.36
N GLY A 160 28.05 44.55 -46.56
CA GLY A 160 27.50 45.48 -45.56
C GLY A 160 26.04 45.18 -45.18
N LYS A 161 25.19 44.86 -46.16
CA LYS A 161 23.82 44.35 -45.94
C LYS A 161 23.85 43.07 -45.11
N LYS A 162 24.74 42.11 -45.41
CA LYS A 162 24.88 40.87 -44.64
C LYS A 162 25.41 41.07 -43.22
N GLN A 163 26.33 42.01 -43.01
CA GLN A 163 26.78 42.40 -41.68
C GLN A 163 25.63 42.99 -40.86
N ALA A 164 24.88 43.94 -41.41
CA ALA A 164 23.74 44.54 -40.72
C ALA A 164 22.62 43.53 -40.42
N GLU A 165 22.42 42.52 -41.27
CA GLU A 165 21.49 41.40 -40.99
C GLU A 165 21.96 40.55 -39.80
N ALA A 166 23.27 40.31 -39.67
CA ALA A 166 23.85 39.62 -38.52
C ALA A 166 23.81 40.47 -37.23
N GLU A 167 24.03 41.78 -37.32
CA GLU A 167 23.91 42.71 -36.19
C GLU A 167 22.47 42.77 -35.65
N VAL A 168 21.47 42.85 -36.51
CA VAL A 168 20.05 42.79 -36.11
C VAL A 168 19.71 41.44 -35.47
N ALA A 169 20.22 40.33 -35.99
CA ALA A 169 20.03 39.02 -35.38
C ALA A 169 20.65 38.93 -33.96
N GLY A 170 21.85 39.50 -33.78
CA GLY A 170 22.51 39.59 -32.47
C GLY A 170 21.78 40.49 -31.47
N ALA A 171 21.34 41.67 -31.91
CA ALA A 171 20.56 42.59 -31.08
C ALA A 171 19.20 42.00 -30.68
N LYS A 172 18.53 41.29 -31.60
CA LYS A 172 17.29 40.57 -31.31
C LYS A 172 17.52 39.47 -30.27
N ALA A 173 18.58 38.68 -30.38
CA ALA A 173 18.90 37.67 -29.37
C ALA A 173 19.18 38.27 -27.99
N ALA A 174 19.79 39.46 -27.92
CA ALA A 174 19.97 40.20 -26.66
C ALA A 174 18.63 40.68 -26.07
N ARG A 175 17.72 41.19 -26.90
CA ARG A 175 16.35 41.57 -26.52
C ARG A 175 15.57 40.37 -26.00
N ASP A 176 15.56 39.27 -26.75
CA ASP A 176 14.87 38.04 -26.40
C ASP A 176 15.41 37.44 -25.09
N ARG A 177 16.71 37.60 -24.79
CA ARG A 177 17.31 37.26 -23.49
C ARG A 177 16.82 38.15 -22.34
N ALA A 178 16.79 39.48 -22.52
CA ALA A 178 16.27 40.39 -21.49
C ALA A 178 14.77 40.13 -21.21
N GLN A 179 14.00 39.81 -22.25
CA GLN A 179 12.60 39.41 -22.14
C GLN A 179 12.41 38.11 -21.33
N LEU A 180 13.33 37.14 -21.46
CA LEU A 180 13.35 35.91 -20.64
C LEU A 180 13.75 36.19 -19.19
N ASN A 181 14.73 37.07 -18.94
CA ASN A 181 15.10 37.50 -17.58
C ASN A 181 13.90 38.11 -16.86
N LEU A 182 13.19 39.05 -17.51
CA LEU A 182 11.95 39.65 -17.00
C LEU A 182 10.86 38.59 -16.80
N GLY A 183 10.72 37.64 -17.73
CA GLY A 183 9.81 36.50 -17.58
C GLY A 183 10.11 35.57 -16.39
N TRP A 184 11.31 35.64 -15.79
CA TRP A 184 11.69 34.88 -14.60
C TRP A 184 11.54 35.67 -13.28
N THR A 185 11.12 36.94 -13.31
CA THR A 185 10.79 37.68 -12.07
C THR A 185 9.46 37.21 -11.47
N ASP A 186 8.54 36.75 -12.30
CA ASP A 186 7.37 35.97 -11.89
C ASP A 186 7.80 34.51 -11.64
N VAL A 187 8.10 34.16 -10.39
CA VAL A 187 8.49 32.78 -10.05
C VAL A 187 7.23 31.91 -9.99
N ARG A 188 7.12 30.97 -10.93
CA ARG A 188 5.93 30.13 -11.13
C ARG A 188 6.08 28.71 -10.59
N ALA A 189 4.96 28.08 -10.24
CA ALA A 189 4.87 26.69 -9.85
C ALA A 189 5.26 25.75 -11.02
N PRO A 190 6.31 24.90 -10.90
CA PRO A 190 6.73 23.98 -11.95
C PRO A 190 5.94 22.66 -12.00
N ILE A 191 5.08 22.38 -11.01
CA ILE A 191 4.13 21.26 -10.97
C ILE A 191 2.86 21.69 -10.25
N THR A 192 1.76 20.97 -10.49
CA THR A 192 0.56 21.04 -9.65
C THR A 192 0.77 20.20 -8.37
N GLY A 193 0.36 20.72 -7.20
CA GLY A 193 0.49 20.03 -5.92
C GLY A 193 0.24 20.94 -4.73
N ARG A 194 0.45 20.43 -3.51
CA ARG A 194 0.33 21.21 -2.28
C ARG A 194 1.65 21.92 -2.00
N ILE A 195 1.60 23.24 -1.75
CA ILE A 195 2.80 24.04 -1.47
C ILE A 195 3.08 24.08 0.03
N GLY A 196 4.34 23.85 0.41
CA GLY A 196 4.78 23.88 1.80
C GLY A 196 4.87 25.30 2.39
N ARG A 197 5.64 25.42 3.48
CA ARG A 197 5.99 26.74 4.04
C ARG A 197 6.82 27.56 3.07
N ALA A 198 6.64 28.88 3.11
CA ALA A 198 7.56 29.83 2.53
C ALA A 198 8.87 29.82 3.33
N LEU A 199 10.00 29.63 2.64
CA LEU A 199 11.33 29.66 3.27
C LEU A 199 11.92 31.07 3.27
N LEU A 200 11.56 31.91 2.28
CA LEU A 200 11.84 33.36 2.28
C LEU A 200 10.55 34.18 2.40
N THR A 201 10.66 35.36 3.02
CA THR A 201 9.56 36.34 3.15
C THR A 201 9.68 37.48 2.13
N GLU A 202 8.63 38.27 2.01
CA GLU A 202 8.65 39.56 1.32
C GLU A 202 9.74 40.47 1.92
N GLY A 203 10.36 41.32 1.10
CA GLY A 203 11.52 42.13 1.46
C GLY A 203 12.86 41.38 1.53
N THR A 204 12.89 40.07 1.28
CA THR A 204 14.16 39.31 1.22
C THR A 204 14.87 39.54 -0.12
N LEU A 205 16.18 39.78 -0.10
CA LEU A 205 17.02 39.80 -1.30
C LEU A 205 17.46 38.38 -1.67
N ILE A 206 17.24 37.97 -2.92
CA ILE A 206 17.76 36.71 -3.47
C ILE A 206 19.13 36.98 -4.11
N GLU A 207 20.17 36.39 -3.55
CA GLU A 207 21.55 36.50 -4.04
C GLU A 207 21.80 35.66 -5.32
N PRO A 208 22.65 36.13 -6.26
CA PRO A 208 23.07 35.34 -7.42
C PRO A 208 23.71 34.02 -6.99
N GLY A 209 23.24 32.89 -7.54
CA GLY A 209 23.79 31.57 -7.23
C GLY A 209 23.31 30.95 -5.92
N SER A 210 22.40 31.59 -5.18
CA SER A 210 21.76 30.97 -4.01
C SER A 210 21.06 29.66 -4.40
N THR A 211 21.44 28.57 -3.74
CA THR A 211 20.88 27.23 -3.96
C THR A 211 19.62 26.96 -3.16
N GLY A 212 19.19 27.91 -2.31
CA GLY A 212 18.03 27.78 -1.44
C GLY A 212 16.71 27.69 -2.22
N ALA A 213 15.88 26.71 -1.86
CA ALA A 213 14.48 26.69 -2.27
C ALA A 213 13.72 27.86 -1.61
N LEU A 214 12.85 28.52 -2.37
CA LEU A 214 11.92 29.53 -1.88
C LEU A 214 10.71 28.87 -1.20
N ALA A 215 10.24 27.78 -1.80
CA ALA A 215 9.20 26.89 -1.29
C ALA A 215 9.36 25.50 -1.93
N THR A 216 8.72 24.48 -1.36
CA THR A 216 8.65 23.13 -1.94
C THR A 216 7.20 22.80 -2.28
N ILE A 217 6.93 22.34 -3.49
CA ILE A 217 5.64 21.78 -3.90
C ILE A 217 5.74 20.26 -3.89
N GLN A 218 4.73 19.59 -3.34
CA GLN A 218 4.62 18.14 -3.33
C GLN A 218 3.32 17.71 -4.00
N GLN A 219 3.41 16.81 -4.98
CA GLN A 219 2.22 16.18 -5.56
C GLN A 219 1.77 15.05 -4.62
N LEU A 220 0.58 15.23 -4.02
CA LEU A 220 0.00 14.33 -3.03
C LEU A 220 -0.99 13.32 -3.62
N ASP A 221 -1.57 13.59 -4.79
CA ASP A 221 -2.44 12.64 -5.51
C ASP A 221 -1.93 12.40 -6.95
N PRO A 222 -1.75 11.13 -7.38
CA PRO A 222 -1.59 9.96 -6.50
C PRO A 222 -0.34 10.10 -5.62
N ILE A 223 -0.17 9.20 -4.65
CA ILE A 223 0.98 9.13 -3.74
C ILE A 223 1.75 7.82 -3.91
N TYR A 224 2.98 7.77 -3.42
CA TYR A 224 3.76 6.53 -3.31
C TYR A 224 3.85 6.06 -1.85
N VAL A 225 4.03 4.76 -1.68
CA VAL A 225 4.49 4.15 -0.44
C VAL A 225 5.71 3.28 -0.78
N ASP A 226 6.82 3.60 -0.13
CA ASP A 226 8.07 2.86 -0.21
C ASP A 226 8.11 1.84 0.94
N ILE A 227 7.99 0.57 0.60
CA ILE A 227 7.90 -0.57 1.51
C ILE A 227 9.26 -1.27 1.51
N THR A 228 9.82 -1.62 2.67
CA THR A 228 11.09 -2.35 2.73
C THR A 228 10.90 -3.83 3.04
N GLN A 229 11.64 -4.69 2.35
CA GLN A 229 11.64 -6.15 2.57
C GLN A 229 13.07 -6.69 2.60
N SER A 230 13.37 -7.62 3.50
CA SER A 230 14.67 -8.29 3.54
C SER A 230 14.91 -9.14 2.28
N VAL A 231 16.11 -9.05 1.69
CA VAL A 231 16.55 -9.90 0.57
C VAL A 231 16.47 -11.38 0.94
N GLY A 232 16.77 -11.74 2.19
CA GLY A 232 16.71 -13.12 2.66
C GLY A 232 15.28 -13.70 2.65
N GLU A 233 14.28 -12.85 2.88
CA GLU A 233 12.87 -13.23 2.86
C GLU A 233 12.28 -13.23 1.46
N LEU A 234 12.64 -12.25 0.62
CA LEU A 234 12.30 -12.28 -0.80
C LEU A 234 12.87 -13.53 -1.50
N ASN A 235 14.08 -13.96 -1.10
CA ASN A 235 14.69 -15.19 -1.61
C ASN A 235 14.13 -16.48 -0.97
N ARG A 236 13.41 -16.41 0.16
CA ARG A 236 12.53 -17.51 0.62
C ARG A 236 11.31 -17.57 -0.30
N LEU A 237 10.51 -16.50 -0.35
CA LEU A 237 9.31 -16.39 -1.17
C LEU A 237 9.53 -16.82 -2.64
N ARG A 238 10.67 -16.48 -3.24
CA ARG A 238 11.06 -16.93 -4.60
C ARG A 238 11.32 -18.43 -4.74
N ARG A 239 11.79 -19.12 -3.70
CA ARG A 239 11.88 -20.59 -3.65
C ARG A 239 10.52 -21.21 -3.37
N ASP A 240 9.74 -20.65 -2.46
CA ASP A 240 8.44 -21.17 -2.03
C ASP A 240 7.43 -21.11 -3.21
N LEU A 241 7.49 -20.06 -4.02
CA LEU A 241 6.79 -19.92 -5.32
C LEU A 241 7.41 -20.74 -6.48
N ALA A 242 8.51 -21.46 -6.25
CA ALA A 242 9.19 -22.28 -7.26
C ALA A 242 9.19 -23.78 -6.92
N SER A 243 9.07 -24.15 -5.64
CA SER A 243 8.72 -25.49 -5.18
C SER A 243 7.24 -25.82 -5.42
N GLY A 244 6.38 -24.80 -5.45
CA GLY A 244 4.93 -24.95 -5.52
C GLY A 244 4.24 -24.92 -4.16
N GLU A 245 4.98 -24.71 -3.06
CA GLU A 245 4.45 -24.51 -1.70
C GLU A 245 3.54 -23.27 -1.60
N LEU A 246 3.74 -22.28 -2.49
CA LEU A 246 2.81 -21.17 -2.68
C LEU A 246 2.36 -21.08 -4.14
N ALA A 247 1.06 -20.98 -4.34
CA ALA A 247 0.49 -20.60 -5.63
C ALA A 247 0.78 -19.11 -5.90
N ARG A 248 1.25 -18.81 -7.12
CA ARG A 248 1.34 -17.41 -7.62
C ARG A 248 -0.06 -16.82 -7.67
N LEU A 249 -0.22 -15.60 -7.16
CA LEU A 249 -1.33 -14.75 -7.57
C LEU A 249 -1.15 -14.37 -9.05
N GLU A 250 -2.25 -14.19 -9.76
CA GLU A 250 -2.23 -13.75 -11.17
C GLU A 250 -1.49 -12.41 -11.32
N ASP A 251 -0.73 -12.26 -12.40
CA ASP A 251 0.15 -11.11 -12.59
C ASP A 251 -0.62 -9.77 -12.66
N ASN A 252 -0.04 -8.74 -12.03
CA ASN A 252 -0.26 -7.32 -12.35
C ASN A 252 -1.63 -6.67 -11.98
N THR A 253 -2.33 -7.07 -10.90
CA THR A 253 -3.42 -6.21 -10.36
C THR A 253 -3.50 -6.04 -8.83
N ALA A 254 -3.67 -4.76 -8.44
CA ALA A 254 -3.82 -4.18 -7.10
C ALA A 254 -4.37 -5.10 -5.99
N ASN A 255 -3.49 -5.49 -5.06
CA ASN A 255 -3.82 -6.26 -3.85
C ASN A 255 -3.03 -5.80 -2.61
N VAL A 256 -2.46 -4.59 -2.63
CA VAL A 256 -1.80 -3.98 -1.46
C VAL A 256 -2.79 -3.07 -0.76
N HIS A 257 -3.06 -3.35 0.52
CA HIS A 257 -3.82 -2.45 1.39
C HIS A 257 -2.88 -1.79 2.39
N LEU A 258 -3.11 -0.53 2.77
CA LEU A 258 -2.38 0.10 3.87
C LEU A 258 -3.16 -0.07 5.16
N ILE A 259 -2.43 -0.40 6.23
CA ILE A 259 -2.84 -0.22 7.60
C ILE A 259 -2.13 1.04 8.10
N MET A 260 -2.89 2.01 8.57
CA MET A 260 -2.36 3.28 9.06
C MET A 260 -1.75 3.11 10.47
N ASP A 261 -1.20 4.18 11.03
CA ASP A 261 -0.54 4.17 12.34
C ASP A 261 -1.53 4.02 13.50
N ASP A 262 -2.74 4.59 13.36
CA ASP A 262 -3.92 4.34 14.22
C ASP A 262 -4.46 2.89 14.16
N ASN A 263 -3.86 2.04 13.30
CA ASN A 263 -4.22 0.65 13.06
C ASN A 263 -5.54 0.42 12.29
N SER A 264 -6.12 1.48 11.69
CA SER A 264 -7.21 1.40 10.73
C SER A 264 -6.74 0.97 9.32
N LEU A 265 -7.68 0.69 8.41
CA LEU A 265 -7.41 0.27 7.04
C LEU A 265 -7.70 1.40 6.05
N TYR A 266 -6.74 1.74 5.20
CA TYR A 266 -6.96 2.71 4.12
C TYR A 266 -7.92 2.14 3.07
N PRO A 267 -8.99 2.86 2.67
CA PRO A 267 -10.08 2.29 1.88
C PRO A 267 -9.70 1.98 0.42
N LEU A 268 -8.69 2.66 -0.15
CA LEU A 268 -8.31 2.51 -1.55
C LEU A 268 -7.13 1.55 -1.71
N ALA A 269 -7.26 0.55 -2.59
CA ALA A 269 -6.21 -0.42 -2.86
C ALA A 269 -5.07 0.17 -3.71
N GLY A 270 -3.83 -0.21 -3.39
CA GLY A 270 -2.62 0.27 -4.07
C GLY A 270 -2.14 -0.67 -5.18
N ARG A 271 -1.55 -0.07 -6.22
CA ARG A 271 -0.88 -0.77 -7.31
C ARG A 271 0.63 -0.82 -7.07
N LEU A 272 1.19 -2.03 -6.94
CA LEU A 272 2.64 -2.21 -6.98
C LEU A 272 3.17 -1.77 -8.35
N LEU A 273 4.14 -0.85 -8.38
CA LEU A 273 4.74 -0.37 -9.63
C LEU A 273 5.99 -1.16 -9.98
N PHE A 274 6.95 -1.24 -9.05
CA PHE A 274 8.19 -2.01 -9.20
C PHE A 274 8.82 -2.31 -7.85
N SER A 275 9.61 -3.38 -7.80
CA SER A 275 10.70 -3.53 -6.82
C SER A 275 11.95 -2.88 -7.39
N ASP A 276 12.67 -2.08 -6.61
CA ASP A 276 14.06 -1.80 -6.95
C ASP A 276 14.85 -3.13 -6.96
N VAL A 277 15.70 -3.31 -7.97
CA VAL A 277 16.57 -4.49 -8.11
C VAL A 277 17.81 -4.33 -7.22
N THR A 278 18.08 -3.10 -6.80
CA THR A 278 19.16 -2.73 -5.88
C THR A 278 18.75 -3.02 -4.44
N ALA A 279 19.49 -3.91 -3.77
CA ALA A 279 19.44 -4.01 -2.32
C ALA A 279 20.34 -2.94 -1.71
N ASP A 280 19.87 -2.28 -0.64
CA ASP A 280 20.68 -1.36 0.15
C ASP A 280 21.78 -2.17 0.88
N PRO A 281 23.08 -1.89 0.62
CA PRO A 281 24.18 -2.65 1.20
C PRO A 281 24.36 -2.43 2.71
N SER A 282 23.74 -1.38 3.28
CA SER A 282 23.80 -1.09 4.71
C SER A 282 22.72 -1.82 5.52
N THR A 283 21.56 -2.12 4.91
CA THR A 283 20.41 -2.74 5.59
C THR A 283 20.04 -4.14 5.10
N GLY A 284 20.54 -4.58 3.93
CA GLY A 284 20.19 -5.87 3.33
C GLY A 284 18.73 -5.97 2.88
N GLN A 285 18.09 -4.83 2.62
CA GLN A 285 16.69 -4.72 2.23
C GLN A 285 16.56 -4.19 0.79
N VAL A 286 15.47 -4.57 0.12
CA VAL A 286 15.01 -3.96 -1.15
C VAL A 286 13.80 -3.08 -0.89
N THR A 287 13.64 -2.04 -1.70
CA THR A 287 12.49 -1.13 -1.65
C THR A 287 11.48 -1.50 -2.74
N LEU A 288 10.24 -1.72 -2.33
CA LEU A 288 9.07 -1.96 -3.17
C LEU A 288 8.25 -0.66 -3.23
N ARG A 289 8.07 -0.08 -4.42
CA ARG A 289 7.28 1.15 -4.59
C ARG A 289 5.87 0.82 -5.06
N VAL A 290 4.90 1.17 -4.22
CA VAL A 290 3.46 1.01 -4.48
C VAL A 290 2.84 2.39 -4.67
N GLN A 291 1.94 2.54 -5.62
CA GLN A 291 1.17 3.76 -5.87
C GLN A 291 -0.24 3.63 -5.30
N PHE A 292 -0.70 4.66 -4.61
CA PHE A 292 -2.06 4.78 -4.08
C PHE A 292 -2.71 6.07 -4.62
N PRO A 293 -3.99 6.05 -5.02
CA PRO A 293 -4.77 7.28 -5.13
C PRO A 293 -4.96 7.90 -3.74
N ASN A 294 -5.02 9.22 -3.66
CA ASN A 294 -5.11 9.98 -2.41
C ASN A 294 -6.03 11.22 -2.57
N PRO A 295 -7.31 11.05 -3.00
CA PRO A 295 -8.17 12.15 -3.42
C PRO A 295 -8.63 13.10 -2.28
N HIS A 296 -8.24 12.81 -1.05
CA HIS A 296 -8.64 13.54 0.17
C HIS A 296 -7.43 14.04 0.99
N ASP A 297 -6.20 13.91 0.46
CA ASP A 297 -4.93 14.23 1.14
C ASP A 297 -4.76 13.56 2.51
N GLU A 298 -5.40 12.39 2.74
CA GLU A 298 -5.31 11.61 3.99
C GLU A 298 -3.89 11.06 4.23
N LEU A 299 -3.20 10.67 3.16
CA LEU A 299 -1.84 10.15 3.23
C LEU A 299 -0.82 11.30 3.11
N PHE A 300 -0.10 11.59 4.19
CA PHE A 300 0.93 12.64 4.22
C PHE A 300 2.34 12.07 4.03
N PRO A 301 3.20 12.72 3.21
CA PRO A 301 4.63 12.40 3.11
C PRO A 301 5.34 12.26 4.45
N GLY A 302 6.09 11.16 4.62
CA GLY A 302 6.84 10.82 5.83
C GLY A 302 6.09 9.93 6.83
N MET A 303 4.75 9.80 6.72
CA MET A 303 3.96 8.91 7.57
C MET A 303 4.50 7.49 7.55
N TYR A 304 4.41 6.82 8.70
CA TYR A 304 4.62 5.38 8.81
C TYR A 304 3.33 4.65 8.47
N VAL A 305 3.42 3.64 7.61
CA VAL A 305 2.29 2.77 7.26
C VAL A 305 2.77 1.32 7.22
N ARG A 306 1.84 0.37 7.37
CA ARG A 306 2.12 -1.05 7.12
C ARG A 306 1.37 -1.48 5.88
N ALA A 307 2.10 -1.96 4.87
CA ALA A 307 1.52 -2.49 3.66
C ALA A 307 1.20 -3.97 3.85
N ARG A 308 -0.09 -4.32 3.85
CA ARG A 308 -0.60 -5.69 3.85
C ARG A 308 -0.61 -6.20 2.42
N ILE A 309 0.33 -7.09 2.11
CA ILE A 309 0.50 -7.71 0.78
C ILE A 309 0.04 -9.17 0.85
N LYS A 310 -0.79 -9.60 -0.10
CA LYS A 310 -1.05 -11.03 -0.38
C LYS A 310 0.11 -11.55 -1.23
N GLN A 311 0.96 -12.41 -0.67
CA GLN A 311 2.21 -12.86 -1.32
C GLN A 311 2.07 -14.23 -2.02
N GLY A 312 1.06 -15.01 -1.67
CA GLY A 312 0.71 -16.29 -2.27
C GLY A 312 -0.65 -16.77 -1.75
N ILE A 313 -1.16 -17.86 -2.33
CA ILE A 313 -2.17 -18.69 -1.67
C ILE A 313 -1.51 -20.03 -1.37
N ASP A 314 -1.57 -20.46 -0.11
CA ASP A 314 -1.26 -21.83 0.28
C ASP A 314 -2.57 -22.63 0.14
N SER A 315 -2.66 -23.50 -0.88
CA SER A 315 -3.87 -24.31 -1.15
C SER A 315 -4.00 -25.51 -0.23
N ASP A 316 -2.86 -26.00 0.25
CA ASP A 316 -2.72 -27.30 0.91
C ASP A 316 -2.59 -27.13 2.44
N ALA A 317 -2.43 -25.88 2.88
CA ALA A 317 -2.46 -25.37 4.26
C ALA A 317 -3.37 -26.18 5.20
N ILE A 318 -2.71 -26.83 6.17
CA ILE A 318 -3.37 -27.51 7.29
C ILE A 318 -3.49 -26.53 8.46
N ALA A 319 -4.72 -26.13 8.79
CA ALA A 319 -5.03 -25.28 9.94
C ALA A 319 -5.57 -26.13 11.11
N VAL A 320 -4.94 -26.03 12.28
CA VAL A 320 -5.31 -26.81 13.47
C VAL A 320 -5.59 -25.88 14.66
N PRO A 321 -6.70 -26.05 15.41
CA PRO A 321 -7.00 -25.22 16.59
C PRO A 321 -5.89 -25.25 17.65
N GLN A 322 -5.61 -24.13 18.30
CA GLN A 322 -4.46 -24.05 19.24
C GLN A 322 -4.52 -25.07 20.39
N GLN A 323 -5.72 -25.53 20.75
CA GLN A 323 -5.97 -26.51 21.83
C GLN A 323 -5.36 -27.89 21.56
N ALA A 324 -5.23 -28.29 20.28
CA ALA A 324 -4.65 -29.58 19.90
C ALA A 324 -3.12 -29.64 20.01
N ILE A 325 -2.44 -28.49 19.96
CA ILE A 325 -0.98 -28.41 19.95
C ILE A 325 -0.47 -28.39 21.39
N GLN A 326 0.24 -29.45 21.76
CA GLN A 326 0.98 -29.54 23.00
C GLN A 326 2.44 -29.14 22.75
N ARG A 327 3.11 -28.62 23.78
CA ARG A 327 4.57 -28.40 23.76
C ARG A 327 5.24 -29.35 24.73
N THR A 328 6.33 -29.97 24.29
CA THR A 328 7.23 -30.72 25.19
C THR A 328 8.02 -29.78 26.09
N GLU A 329 8.70 -30.34 27.10
CA GLU A 329 9.64 -29.62 27.95
C GLU A 329 10.79 -28.99 27.13
N ASP A 330 11.15 -29.58 25.99
CA ASP A 330 12.08 -29.03 24.98
C ASP A 330 11.51 -27.83 24.19
N GLY A 331 10.24 -27.45 24.41
CA GLY A 331 9.52 -26.41 23.68
C GLY A 331 9.01 -26.79 22.28
N ARG A 332 9.35 -28.00 21.79
CA ARG A 332 8.92 -28.53 20.48
C ARG A 332 7.41 -28.78 20.45
N ALA A 333 6.77 -28.50 19.32
CA ALA A 333 5.34 -28.71 19.13
C ALA A 333 5.04 -30.18 18.75
N GLU A 334 4.01 -30.74 19.37
CA GLU A 334 3.50 -32.08 19.10
C GLU A 334 1.97 -32.06 19.15
N VAL A 335 1.35 -32.94 18.37
CA VAL A 335 -0.09 -33.18 18.36
C VAL A 335 -0.38 -34.64 18.67
N TRP A 336 -1.58 -34.92 19.16
CA TRP A 336 -2.05 -36.28 19.40
C TRP A 336 -2.98 -36.71 18.25
N LEU A 337 -2.63 -37.80 17.57
CA LEU A 337 -3.42 -38.37 16.48
C LEU A 337 -4.19 -39.61 16.95
N VAL A 338 -5.42 -39.77 16.46
CA VAL A 338 -6.16 -41.03 16.51
C VAL A 338 -5.92 -41.79 15.21
N ARG A 339 -5.34 -42.99 15.30
CA ARG A 339 -5.13 -43.91 14.18
C ARG A 339 -6.42 -44.65 13.80
N ALA A 340 -6.41 -45.31 12.64
CA ALA A 340 -7.53 -46.13 12.15
C ALA A 340 -7.83 -47.40 12.99
N ASP A 341 -7.02 -47.72 14.00
CA ASP A 341 -7.25 -48.78 14.99
C ASP A 341 -7.76 -48.24 16.34
N ASP A 342 -8.17 -46.95 16.37
CA ASP A 342 -8.54 -46.14 17.52
C ASP A 342 -7.42 -45.99 18.59
N THR A 343 -6.16 -46.27 18.25
CA THR A 343 -5.02 -46.02 19.14
C THR A 343 -4.48 -44.59 19.00
N VAL A 344 -4.03 -44.04 20.14
CA VAL A 344 -3.48 -42.69 20.23
C VAL A 344 -1.96 -42.68 20.04
N MET A 345 -1.45 -41.77 19.19
CA MET A 345 -0.03 -41.55 18.94
C MET A 345 0.34 -40.07 19.09
N ARG A 346 1.52 -39.78 19.67
CA ARG A 346 2.16 -38.45 19.60
C ARG A 346 2.86 -38.31 18.26
N GLN A 347 2.62 -37.21 17.57
CA GLN A 347 3.27 -36.86 16.30
C GLN A 347 3.94 -35.49 16.46
N PRO A 348 5.26 -35.37 16.22
CA PRO A 348 5.92 -34.07 16.18
C PRO A 348 5.47 -33.30 14.93
N VAL A 349 5.26 -31.99 15.08
CA VAL A 349 4.82 -31.10 13.99
C VAL A 349 5.62 -29.82 13.97
N GLU A 350 5.91 -29.31 12.77
CA GLU A 350 6.43 -27.96 12.62
C GLU A 350 5.27 -26.97 12.51
N VAL A 351 5.10 -26.11 13.52
CA VAL A 351 4.05 -25.09 13.57
C VAL A 351 4.53 -23.79 12.91
N GLY A 352 3.72 -23.27 11.99
CA GLY A 352 3.90 -22.00 11.31
C GLY A 352 3.31 -20.82 12.10
N PRO A 353 2.82 -19.76 11.42
CA PRO A 353 2.13 -18.66 12.09
C PRO A 353 0.73 -19.05 12.58
N VAL A 354 0.22 -18.28 13.55
CA VAL A 354 -1.20 -18.30 13.95
C VAL A 354 -2.03 -17.52 12.94
N VAL A 355 -3.17 -18.07 12.52
CA VAL A 355 -4.18 -17.43 11.69
C VAL A 355 -5.54 -17.58 12.38
N GLY A 356 -6.08 -16.47 12.90
CA GLY A 356 -7.29 -16.49 13.73
C GLY A 356 -7.09 -17.29 15.02
N GLN A 357 -7.88 -18.34 15.22
CA GLN A 357 -7.77 -19.26 16.36
C GLN A 357 -7.00 -20.57 16.02
N ASN A 358 -6.44 -20.67 14.82
CA ASN A 358 -5.73 -21.86 14.36
C ASN A 358 -4.22 -21.58 14.20
N TRP A 359 -3.39 -22.59 14.37
CA TRP A 359 -2.02 -22.59 13.88
C TRP A 359 -2.00 -23.21 12.48
N LEU A 360 -1.25 -22.60 11.56
CA LEU A 360 -0.86 -23.26 10.32
C LEU A 360 0.20 -24.33 10.65
N ILE A 361 0.10 -25.52 10.06
CA ILE A 361 1.10 -26.59 10.18
C ILE A 361 1.92 -26.64 8.89
N ARG A 362 3.25 -26.71 9.02
CA ARG A 362 4.20 -26.80 7.89
C ARG A 362 4.54 -28.25 7.53
N ASP A 363 4.78 -29.07 8.53
CA ASP A 363 5.13 -30.49 8.37
C ASP A 363 4.67 -31.31 9.58
N GLY A 364 4.56 -32.63 9.41
CA GLY A 364 4.21 -33.61 10.43
C GLY A 364 2.76 -34.08 10.42
N LEU A 365 1.86 -33.42 9.68
CA LEU A 365 0.44 -33.79 9.53
C LEU A 365 0.03 -33.93 8.06
N LYS A 366 -1.03 -34.71 7.80
CA LYS A 366 -1.61 -34.93 6.47
C LYS A 366 -3.12 -34.72 6.44
N ALA A 367 -3.64 -34.42 5.25
CA ALA A 367 -5.07 -34.38 4.97
C ALA A 367 -5.76 -35.70 5.39
N GLY A 368 -6.88 -35.60 6.10
CA GLY A 368 -7.67 -36.73 6.61
C GLY A 368 -7.22 -37.31 7.95
N GLU A 369 -6.11 -36.83 8.55
CA GLU A 369 -5.68 -37.30 9.87
C GLU A 369 -6.55 -36.71 10.99
N ARG A 370 -6.82 -37.51 12.03
CA ARG A 370 -7.69 -37.14 13.17
C ARG A 370 -6.86 -36.61 14.32
N VAL A 371 -6.91 -35.30 14.58
CA VAL A 371 -6.12 -34.64 15.63
C VAL A 371 -6.99 -34.37 16.85
N ILE A 372 -6.52 -34.78 18.03
CA ILE A 372 -7.24 -34.61 19.31
C ILE A 372 -7.14 -33.15 19.78
N VAL A 373 -8.30 -32.52 20.03
CA VAL A 373 -8.45 -31.18 20.61
C VAL A 373 -8.84 -31.21 22.09
N ASP A 374 -9.54 -32.25 22.55
CA ASP A 374 -10.06 -32.37 23.93
C ASP A 374 -9.86 -33.79 24.50
N GLY A 375 -9.75 -33.90 25.82
CA GLY A 375 -9.50 -35.15 26.54
C GLY A 375 -8.03 -35.52 26.71
N VAL A 376 -7.10 -34.66 26.25
CA VAL A 376 -5.64 -34.91 26.25
C VAL A 376 -5.05 -35.26 27.63
N GLN A 377 -5.68 -34.81 28.73
CA GLN A 377 -5.27 -35.15 30.10
C GLN A 377 -5.60 -36.59 30.52
N LYS A 378 -6.44 -37.30 29.76
CA LYS A 378 -6.99 -38.63 30.09
C LYS A 378 -6.31 -39.78 29.30
N ILE A 379 -5.30 -39.48 28.48
CA ILE A 379 -4.73 -40.39 27.49
C ILE A 379 -3.21 -40.49 27.60
N THR A 380 -2.68 -41.65 27.22
CA THR A 380 -1.25 -41.89 27.04
C THR A 380 -1.02 -42.63 25.71
N ALA A 381 0.20 -42.59 25.18
CA ALA A 381 0.50 -43.17 23.87
C ALA A 381 0.24 -44.69 23.85
N GLY A 382 -0.43 -45.17 22.81
CA GLY A 382 -0.84 -46.57 22.65
C GLY A 382 -2.16 -46.95 23.32
N VAL A 383 -2.80 -46.07 24.10
CA VAL A 383 -4.14 -46.29 24.64
C VAL A 383 -5.19 -46.21 23.53
N LYS A 384 -6.21 -47.08 23.59
CA LYS A 384 -7.41 -46.95 22.75
C LYS A 384 -8.36 -45.92 23.34
N VAL A 385 -8.91 -45.07 22.49
CA VAL A 385 -9.89 -44.03 22.84
C VAL A 385 -11.23 -44.29 22.17
N LYS A 386 -12.27 -43.58 22.63
CA LYS A 386 -13.52 -43.46 21.89
C LYS A 386 -13.55 -42.06 21.25
N PRO A 387 -13.27 -41.95 19.93
CA PRO A 387 -13.18 -40.65 19.26
C PRO A 387 -14.57 -40.03 19.07
N LEU A 388 -14.76 -38.81 19.58
CA LEU A 388 -15.93 -37.96 19.35
C LEU A 388 -15.54 -36.83 18.40
N ASP A 389 -16.28 -36.66 17.30
CA ASP A 389 -15.98 -35.61 16.33
C ASP A 389 -16.41 -34.24 16.90
N GLN A 390 -15.46 -33.32 16.98
CA GLN A 390 -15.63 -31.93 17.40
C GLN A 390 -15.25 -30.95 16.28
N THR A 391 -15.16 -31.41 15.03
CA THR A 391 -14.95 -30.54 13.86
C THR A 391 -16.02 -29.44 13.82
N PRO A 392 -15.66 -28.14 13.95
CA PRO A 392 -16.64 -27.08 14.01
C PRO A 392 -17.43 -26.96 12.70
N LEU A 393 -18.74 -27.16 12.76
CA LEU A 393 -19.65 -26.89 11.65
C LEU A 393 -19.81 -25.37 11.47
N HIS A 394 -18.84 -24.73 10.82
CA HIS A 394 -18.95 -23.35 10.37
C HIS A 394 -19.91 -23.26 9.19
N GLY A 395 -21.21 -23.26 9.50
CA GLY A 395 -22.32 -23.03 8.57
C GLY A 395 -23.30 -22.01 9.13
N GLU A 396 -23.23 -20.79 8.60
CA GLU A 396 -24.30 -19.78 8.55
C GLU A 396 -25.21 -19.61 9.78
N GLU A 397 -24.77 -18.80 10.75
CA GLU A 397 -25.72 -18.10 11.64
C GLU A 397 -26.29 -16.85 10.93
N SER A 398 -26.99 -17.09 9.83
CA SER A 398 -27.83 -16.09 9.15
C SER A 398 -29.14 -15.93 9.92
N PRO A 399 -29.59 -14.70 10.27
CA PRO A 399 -30.85 -14.51 10.99
C PRO A 399 -32.02 -15.07 10.20
N LYS A 400 -32.78 -16.00 10.78
CA LYS A 400 -33.99 -16.53 10.14
C LYS A 400 -35.02 -15.41 10.00
N HIS A 401 -35.52 -15.27 8.78
CA HIS A 401 -36.67 -14.42 8.48
C HIS A 401 -37.91 -15.25 8.75
N ASP A 402 -38.68 -14.91 9.79
CA ASP A 402 -39.88 -15.67 10.16
C ASP A 402 -40.99 -15.45 9.13
N ALA A 403 -41.23 -16.49 8.32
CA ALA A 403 -42.32 -16.58 7.36
C ALA A 403 -42.73 -18.04 7.18
N ASP A 404 -43.68 -18.52 7.99
CA ASP A 404 -45.08 -18.60 7.56
C ASP A 404 -45.95 -19.16 8.70
N GLU A 405 -46.92 -18.38 9.20
CA GLU A 405 -48.01 -18.90 10.05
C GLU A 405 -49.31 -18.12 9.76
N ALA A 406 -50.11 -18.67 8.84
CA ALA A 406 -51.55 -18.46 8.80
C ALA A 406 -52.23 -19.75 9.31
N PRO A 407 -53.34 -19.64 10.06
CA PRO A 407 -54.60 -19.72 9.31
C PRO A 407 -55.76 -18.82 9.81
N ASP A 408 -56.54 -18.41 8.82
CA ASP A 408 -58.00 -18.20 8.81
C ASP A 408 -58.76 -17.18 9.69
N ALA A 409 -59.63 -16.48 8.95
CA ALA A 409 -61.03 -16.13 9.25
C ALA A 409 -61.42 -14.82 9.98
N ALA A 410 -61.99 -13.93 9.16
CA ALA A 410 -63.18 -13.11 9.40
C ALA A 410 -63.17 -11.98 10.47
N GLY A 411 -63.26 -10.74 9.98
CA GLY A 411 -63.56 -9.55 10.79
C GLY A 411 -63.91 -8.34 9.92
N ASP A 412 -65.19 -7.98 9.88
CA ASP A 412 -65.70 -6.82 9.15
C ASP A 412 -65.36 -5.50 9.86
N GLN A 413 -64.77 -4.51 9.17
CA GLN A 413 -65.31 -3.14 9.17
C GLN A 413 -64.61 -2.12 8.25
N LYS A 414 -65.46 -1.29 7.65
CA LYS A 414 -65.23 -0.20 6.70
C LYS A 414 -64.63 1.08 7.35
N PRO A 415 -63.62 1.73 6.72
CA PRO A 415 -63.33 3.15 6.94
C PRO A 415 -64.34 4.06 6.23
N SER A 416 -64.82 5.11 6.90
CA SER A 416 -65.73 6.11 6.32
C SER A 416 -64.99 7.27 5.62
N ASP A 417 -65.69 7.93 4.70
CA ASP A 417 -65.22 9.11 3.96
C ASP A 417 -64.77 10.27 4.86
N GLN A 418 -63.78 11.04 4.38
CA GLN A 418 -63.88 12.49 4.52
C GLN A 418 -63.33 13.23 3.28
N LYS A 419 -64.19 14.13 2.76
CA LYS A 419 -63.91 15.17 1.75
C LYS A 419 -62.86 16.18 2.31
N SER A 420 -62.20 17.02 1.52
CA SER A 420 -62.82 17.82 0.44
C SER A 420 -61.88 18.45 -0.60
N SER A 421 -62.42 18.61 -1.82
CA SER A 421 -62.35 19.79 -2.71
C SER A 421 -60.97 20.35 -3.13
N ASP A 422 -60.57 20.19 -4.40
CA ASP A 422 -60.78 21.16 -5.52
C ASP A 422 -59.62 22.19 -5.60
N GLN A 423 -59.24 22.78 -6.75
CA GLN A 423 -60.01 23.04 -7.98
C GLN A 423 -59.11 23.16 -9.25
N LYS A 424 -59.67 22.84 -10.41
CA LYS A 424 -59.25 23.21 -11.80
C LYS A 424 -60.44 23.96 -12.46
N PRO A 425 -60.42 24.52 -13.70
CA PRO A 425 -59.47 24.44 -14.82
C PRO A 425 -58.82 25.82 -15.10
N SER A 426 -58.63 26.44 -16.28
CA SER A 426 -58.88 26.15 -17.72
C SER A 426 -58.12 27.17 -18.62
N ASP A 427 -57.63 26.68 -19.78
CA ASP A 427 -57.70 27.31 -21.13
C ASP A 427 -57.02 28.69 -21.41
N GLN A 428 -56.70 29.13 -22.66
CA GLN A 428 -56.74 28.50 -24.00
C GLN A 428 -55.75 29.17 -25.01
N LYS A 429 -55.18 28.35 -25.90
CA LYS A 429 -54.94 28.50 -27.39
C LYS A 429 -54.56 29.81 -28.12
N LEU A 430 -53.83 29.59 -29.24
CA LEU A 430 -53.59 30.43 -30.45
C LEU A 430 -52.69 31.68 -30.26
N GLY A 431 -51.91 32.15 -31.25
CA GLY A 431 -51.56 31.66 -32.61
C GLY A 431 -50.39 32.53 -33.16
N ASP A 432 -49.41 32.02 -33.91
CA ASP A 432 -49.39 31.63 -35.34
C ASP A 432 -48.73 32.72 -36.24
N GLN A 433 -48.18 32.33 -37.40
CA GLN A 433 -47.42 33.14 -38.41
C GLN A 433 -45.98 33.60 -38.00
N LYS A 434 -44.85 33.48 -38.74
CA LYS A 434 -44.41 32.96 -40.07
C LYS A 434 -43.87 34.07 -41.03
N LEU A 435 -42.90 33.68 -41.90
CA LEU A 435 -42.06 34.47 -42.84
C LEU A 435 -40.86 35.21 -42.19
N GLY A 436 -39.68 35.29 -42.83
CA GLY A 436 -39.31 34.68 -44.12
C GLY A 436 -37.83 34.85 -44.55
N ASP A 437 -37.46 34.04 -45.54
CA ASP A 437 -36.32 34.04 -46.48
C ASP A 437 -35.13 35.02 -46.32
N GLN A 438 -33.90 34.49 -46.43
CA GLN A 438 -33.13 34.53 -47.70
C GLN A 438 -31.92 33.54 -47.73
N LYS A 439 -31.18 33.48 -48.86
CA LYS A 439 -30.39 32.31 -49.31
C LYS A 439 -28.97 32.71 -49.87
N PRO A 440 -28.20 31.95 -50.70
CA PRO A 440 -26.87 31.45 -50.29
C PRO A 440 -25.66 31.84 -51.17
N GLY A 441 -24.44 31.51 -50.69
CA GLY A 441 -23.16 31.46 -51.43
C GLY A 441 -21.95 31.32 -50.46
N ASP A 442 -20.77 30.81 -50.82
CA ASP A 442 -20.32 30.20 -52.10
C ASP A 442 -19.11 29.22 -51.90
N LYS A 443 -18.84 28.38 -52.92
CA LYS A 443 -17.68 27.50 -53.27
C LYS A 443 -16.46 27.26 -52.32
N ALA A 444 -16.13 25.95 -52.19
CA ALA A 444 -14.84 25.23 -52.50
C ALA A 444 -13.51 25.64 -51.80
N GLN A 445 -12.41 24.87 -51.72
CA GLN A 445 -11.86 23.61 -52.33
C GLN A 445 -11.28 22.71 -51.19
N VAL A 446 -10.99 21.39 -51.23
CA VAL A 446 -10.37 20.41 -52.17
C VAL A 446 -8.81 20.37 -52.21
N ALA A 447 -8.21 19.76 -51.15
CA ALA A 447 -7.01 18.87 -51.14
C ALA A 447 -5.63 19.37 -51.68
N PRO A 448 -4.50 18.59 -51.64
CA PRO A 448 -4.12 17.38 -50.86
C PRO A 448 -2.71 17.42 -50.17
N ARG A 449 -2.38 16.32 -49.46
CA ARG A 449 -1.07 15.78 -49.01
C ARG A 449 0.28 16.38 -49.50
N ALA A 450 1.21 16.54 -48.55
CA ALA A 450 2.62 16.12 -48.64
C ALA A 450 3.02 15.48 -47.28
N ALA A 451 3.78 14.38 -47.12
CA ALA A 451 4.94 13.84 -47.83
C ALA A 451 6.29 14.47 -47.40
N ALA A 452 6.76 14.12 -46.20
CA ALA A 452 8.12 14.42 -45.74
C ALA A 452 9.02 13.18 -45.95
N VAL A 453 10.14 13.36 -46.66
CA VAL A 453 11.14 12.31 -46.94
C VAL A 453 12.22 12.32 -45.87
N ASN A 454 12.65 11.14 -45.42
CA ASN A 454 13.75 10.99 -44.47
C ASN A 454 15.06 10.59 -45.17
N ARG A 455 16.02 11.53 -45.24
CA ARG A 455 17.46 11.38 -45.51
C ARG A 455 18.12 12.63 -44.92
N HIS A 456 19.12 12.53 -44.04
CA HIS A 456 20.40 11.95 -44.41
C HIS A 456 21.16 11.26 -43.27
#